data_AF-A0A9P4K594-F1
#
_entry.id   AF-A0A9P4K594-F1
#
_cell.length_a   1.000
_cell.length_b   1.000
_cell.length_c   1.000
_cell.angle_alpha   90.00
_cell.angle_beta   90.00
_cell.angle_gamma   90.00
#
_symmetry.space_group_name_H-M   'P 1'
#
loop_
_entity.id
_entity.type
_entity.pdbx_description
1 polymer ?
#
loop_
_entity_poly.entity_id
_entity_poly.type
_entity_poly.pdbx_seq_one_letter_code
_entity_poly.pdbx_strand_id
1 'polypeptide(L)'
;MPPRPFPLSFKVGTDICQVSRIKNMVRQCYDGIGNSDESTPSGLSRLLSSILTWPERRYFWARFRDAEAVYKNLETVSNYLSGRFAAKEACRKACTHLGSSNGRHSIMILPTIGSTGASTAPRALILRTTLSGYQPKYHSIRDAVAIKLAESNRLFNLDTSHLDGQLCEISISHDGGFATAVAIVPTLPNSWGTEPTNQYMEDIEGSGLQSNKNELEQRTRYDHTVAEIVEALHEECRQELLKSQELLDKNIDNSVALMEQVKAQMTKIDRRYNELKHFVKLQENRDVAEVSHEDCRDQRYIRLKHFVQLQENREKAFLDQTAFREVSKFRKAPQPARDESALSYLDIQRIKGLYGEEQ
;
A
#
# COMPACT_ATOMS: atom_id res chain seq x y z
N MET A 1 5.56 62.34 -1.37
CA MET A 1 5.63 61.52 -2.61
C MET A 1 4.29 60.83 -2.80
N PRO A 2 3.78 60.68 -4.03
CA PRO A 2 2.60 59.86 -4.24
C PRO A 2 2.88 58.40 -3.83
N PRO A 3 1.87 57.68 -3.28
CA PRO A 3 2.02 56.27 -2.95
C PRO A 3 2.41 55.49 -4.21
N ARG A 4 3.45 54.66 -4.09
CA ARG A 4 3.92 53.82 -5.20
C ARG A 4 3.25 52.44 -5.09
N PRO A 5 2.69 51.90 -6.17
CA PRO A 5 2.13 50.55 -6.15
C PRO A 5 3.22 49.52 -5.89
N PHE A 6 2.84 48.40 -5.28
CA PHE A 6 3.74 47.28 -5.06
C PHE A 6 4.14 46.66 -6.43
N PRO A 7 5.43 46.31 -6.64
CA PRO A 7 5.93 45.95 -7.96
C PRO A 7 5.38 44.64 -8.54
N LEU A 8 4.89 43.71 -7.70
CA LEU A 8 4.30 42.45 -8.15
C LEU A 8 2.82 42.35 -7.76
N SER A 9 1.96 42.02 -8.72
CA SER A 9 0.54 41.83 -8.43
C SER A 9 0.31 40.48 -7.77
N PHE A 10 -0.16 40.48 -6.52
CA PHE A 10 -0.60 39.27 -5.81
C PHE A 10 -2.12 39.28 -5.63
N LYS A 11 -2.70 38.09 -5.62
CA LYS A 11 -4.08 37.87 -5.18
C LYS A 11 -4.09 37.08 -3.91
N VAL A 12 -5.02 37.45 -3.03
CA VAL A 12 -5.24 36.76 -1.76
C VAL A 12 -6.55 36.01 -1.85
N GLY A 13 -6.52 34.74 -1.46
CA GLY A 13 -7.69 33.90 -1.34
C GLY A 13 -7.81 33.41 0.09
N THR A 14 -9.04 33.38 0.61
CA THR A 14 -9.34 32.91 1.96
C THR A 14 -10.49 31.91 1.91
N ASP A 15 -10.43 30.87 2.73
CA ASP A 15 -11.51 29.90 2.86
C ASP A 15 -11.63 29.37 4.28
N ILE A 16 -12.85 28.99 4.66
CA ILE A 16 -13.17 28.36 5.94
C ILE A 16 -14.00 27.10 5.68
N CYS A 17 -13.59 26.01 6.32
CA CYS A 17 -14.20 24.70 6.20
C CYS A 17 -14.64 24.21 7.58
N GLN A 18 -15.90 23.78 7.70
CA GLN A 18 -16.40 23.18 8.93
C GLN A 18 -15.92 21.73 9.05
N VAL A 19 -15.18 21.42 10.11
CA VAL A 19 -14.57 20.09 10.33
C VAL A 19 -15.62 19.00 10.42
N SER A 20 -16.76 19.28 11.07
CA SER A 20 -17.86 18.33 11.22
C SER A 20 -18.44 17.86 9.87
N ARG A 21 -18.44 18.72 8.85
CA ARG A 21 -18.89 18.36 7.50
C ARG A 21 -17.98 17.29 6.89
N ILE A 22 -16.66 17.50 6.95
CA ILE A 22 -15.68 16.52 6.45
C ILE A 22 -15.76 15.22 7.26
N LYS A 23 -15.89 15.35 8.59
CA LYS A 23 -16.06 14.22 9.51
C LYS A 23 -17.27 13.35 9.14
N ASN A 24 -18.39 13.98 8.83
CA ASN A 24 -19.60 13.27 8.40
C ASN A 24 -19.41 12.57 7.05
N MET A 25 -18.71 13.20 6.10
CA MET A 25 -18.36 12.56 4.82
C MET A 25 -17.46 11.33 5.03
N VAL A 26 -16.46 11.41 5.93
CA VAL A 26 -15.60 10.26 6.26
C VAL A 26 -16.40 9.15 6.95
N ARG A 27 -17.33 9.48 7.85
CA ARG A 27 -18.21 8.50 8.51
C ARG A 27 -19.13 7.78 7.53
N GLN A 28 -19.77 8.51 6.62
CA GLN A 28 -20.62 7.91 5.59
C GLN A 28 -19.86 6.91 4.71
N CYS A 29 -18.55 7.11 4.55
CA CYS A 29 -17.68 6.17 3.85
C CYS A 29 -17.42 4.86 4.61
N TYR A 30 -17.59 4.86 5.94
CA TYR A 30 -17.46 3.68 6.80
C TYR A 30 -18.71 2.80 6.74
N ASP A 31 -19.88 3.42 6.87
CA ASP A 31 -21.15 2.70 6.95
C ASP A 31 -21.49 1.93 5.66
N GLY A 32 -20.93 2.35 4.52
CA GLY A 32 -21.07 1.68 3.23
C GLY A 32 -20.18 0.43 3.02
N ILE A 33 -19.31 0.09 3.97
CA ILE A 33 -18.36 -1.04 3.84
C ILE A 33 -19.07 -2.40 3.86
N GLY A 34 -20.29 -2.49 4.41
CA GLY A 34 -21.02 -3.75 4.55
C GLY A 34 -21.63 -4.33 3.26
N ASN A 35 -21.67 -3.57 2.16
CA ASN A 35 -22.44 -3.96 0.95
C ASN A 35 -21.67 -3.84 -0.38
N SER A 36 -20.36 -3.54 -0.37
CA SER A 36 -19.61 -3.36 -1.60
C SER A 36 -19.00 -4.67 -2.10
N ASP A 37 -19.35 -5.08 -3.31
CA ASP A 37 -18.56 -5.99 -4.14
C ASP A 37 -17.07 -5.60 -4.11
N GLU A 38 -16.18 -6.60 -4.06
CA GLU A 38 -14.71 -6.45 -4.00
C GLU A 38 -14.12 -5.53 -5.10
N SER A 39 -14.88 -5.26 -6.16
CA SER A 39 -14.45 -4.45 -7.32
C SER A 39 -14.62 -2.93 -7.14
N THR A 40 -15.42 -2.46 -6.17
CA THR A 40 -15.71 -1.02 -6.05
C THR A 40 -14.77 -0.31 -5.08
N PRO A 41 -14.17 0.84 -5.48
CA PRO A 41 -13.28 1.58 -4.59
C PRO A 41 -14.06 2.07 -3.37
N SER A 42 -13.50 1.83 -2.18
CA SER A 42 -14.09 2.21 -0.90
C SER A 42 -14.51 3.68 -0.89
N GLY A 43 -15.58 4.01 -0.16
CA GLY A 43 -16.08 5.39 -0.07
C GLY A 43 -14.99 6.39 0.33
N LEU A 44 -14.09 5.97 1.23
CA LEU A 44 -12.96 6.77 1.67
C LEU A 44 -11.98 7.03 0.53
N SER A 45 -11.67 6.03 -0.30
CA SER A 45 -10.81 6.22 -1.47
C SER A 45 -11.40 7.25 -2.43
N ARG A 46 -12.72 7.22 -2.64
CA ARG A 46 -13.45 8.20 -3.47
C ARG A 46 -13.42 9.61 -2.87
N LEU A 47 -13.61 9.72 -1.55
CA LEU A 47 -13.50 11.00 -0.85
C LEU A 47 -12.09 11.57 -0.98
N LEU A 48 -11.07 10.76 -0.68
CA LEU A 48 -9.67 11.16 -0.81
C LEU A 48 -9.34 11.54 -2.26
N SER A 49 -9.82 10.79 -3.25
CA SER A 49 -9.63 11.12 -4.66
C SER A 49 -10.35 12.39 -5.11
N SER A 50 -11.33 12.88 -4.36
CA SER A 50 -12.05 14.12 -4.69
C SER A 50 -11.40 15.37 -4.09
N ILE A 51 -10.63 15.21 -3.01
CA ILE A 51 -9.99 16.32 -2.27
C ILE A 51 -8.49 16.37 -2.61
N LEU A 52 -7.82 15.22 -2.63
CA LEU A 52 -6.37 15.09 -2.69
C LEU A 52 -5.90 14.66 -4.08
N THR A 53 -4.76 15.19 -4.51
CA THR A 53 -3.99 14.67 -5.64
C THR A 53 -3.38 13.32 -5.27
N TRP A 54 -2.94 12.53 -6.26
CA TRP A 54 -2.33 11.23 -5.97
C TRP A 54 -1.09 11.32 -5.03
N PRO A 55 -0.20 12.33 -5.11
CA PRO A 55 0.90 12.44 -4.16
C PRO A 55 0.41 12.74 -2.75
N GLU A 56 -0.58 13.63 -2.61
CA GLU A 56 -1.18 13.95 -1.31
C GLU A 56 -1.90 12.73 -0.69
N ARG A 57 -2.52 11.87 -1.50
CA ARG A 57 -3.09 10.59 -1.03
C ARG A 57 -2.01 9.66 -0.51
N ARG A 58 -0.86 9.57 -1.20
CA ARG A 58 0.28 8.81 -0.70
C ARG A 58 0.77 9.38 0.64
N TYR A 59 0.74 10.71 0.81
CA TYR A 59 1.15 11.37 2.06
C TYR A 59 0.21 11.00 3.18
N PHE A 60 -1.08 11.07 2.86
CA PHE A 60 -2.15 10.72 3.76
C PHE A 60 -1.97 9.28 4.28
N TRP A 61 -1.80 8.31 3.39
CA TRP A 61 -1.65 6.91 3.81
C TRP A 61 -0.35 6.65 4.57
N ALA A 62 0.73 7.34 4.22
CA ALA A 62 1.95 7.22 5.00
C ALA A 62 1.82 7.77 6.43
N ARG A 63 1.03 8.85 6.59
CA ARG A 63 0.77 9.47 7.89
C ARG A 63 -0.22 8.67 8.74
N PHE A 64 -1.29 8.17 8.14
CA PHE A 64 -2.42 7.54 8.85
C PHE A 64 -2.45 6.02 8.74
N ARG A 65 -1.51 5.41 8.00
CA ARG A 65 -1.33 3.97 7.77
C ARG A 65 -2.45 3.34 6.95
N ASP A 66 -3.50 2.87 7.60
CA ASP A 66 -4.58 2.08 7.01
C ASP A 66 -5.96 2.66 7.33
N ALA A 67 -6.99 2.10 6.71
CA ALA A 67 -8.36 2.58 6.85
C ALA A 67 -8.87 2.44 8.30
N GLU A 68 -8.49 1.38 9.02
CA GLU A 68 -8.92 1.16 10.40
C GLU A 68 -8.34 2.23 11.33
N ALA A 69 -7.05 2.54 11.20
CA ALA A 69 -6.37 3.61 11.92
C ALA A 69 -6.96 4.99 11.61
N VAL A 70 -7.41 5.21 10.36
CA VAL A 70 -8.14 6.42 9.96
C VAL A 70 -9.46 6.56 10.74
N TYR A 71 -10.25 5.49 10.83
CA TYR A 71 -11.54 5.54 11.53
C TYR A 71 -11.39 5.64 13.05
N LYS A 72 -10.35 5.03 13.64
CA LYS A 72 -9.99 5.20 15.05
C LYS A 72 -9.63 6.65 15.37
N ASN A 73 -8.99 7.36 14.44
CA ASN A 73 -8.51 8.75 14.62
C ASN A 73 -9.30 9.76 13.78
N LEU A 74 -10.62 9.59 13.75
CA LEU A 74 -11.51 10.36 12.88
C LEU A 74 -11.36 11.88 13.05
N GLU A 75 -11.16 12.37 14.28
CA GLU A 75 -11.01 13.80 14.55
C GLU A 75 -9.74 14.38 13.91
N THR A 76 -8.60 13.72 14.09
CA THR A 76 -7.31 14.15 13.51
C THR A 76 -7.34 14.09 11.99
N VAL A 77 -7.96 13.03 11.42
CA VAL A 77 -8.12 12.88 9.97
C VAL A 77 -9.04 13.97 9.40
N SER A 78 -10.16 14.24 10.07
CA SER A 78 -11.11 15.26 9.63
C SER A 78 -10.50 16.65 9.67
N ASN A 79 -9.75 16.98 10.72
CA ASN A 79 -8.98 18.22 10.81
C ASN A 79 -7.99 18.30 9.64
N TYR A 80 -7.14 17.28 9.44
CA TYR A 80 -6.19 17.24 8.33
C TYR A 80 -6.85 17.47 6.96
N LEU A 81 -7.93 16.75 6.66
CA LEU A 81 -8.62 16.86 5.38
C LEU A 81 -9.33 18.21 5.22
N SER A 82 -9.92 18.75 6.29
CA SER A 82 -10.57 20.06 6.26
C SER A 82 -9.59 21.20 6.01
N GLY A 83 -8.39 21.15 6.61
CA GLY A 83 -7.31 22.10 6.33
C GLY A 83 -6.82 22.04 4.88
N ARG A 84 -6.66 20.84 4.32
CA ARG A 84 -6.32 20.65 2.90
C ARG A 84 -7.43 21.15 1.97
N PHE A 85 -8.69 20.90 2.31
CA PHE A 85 -9.84 21.39 1.55
C PHE A 85 -9.86 22.93 1.53
N ALA A 86 -9.80 23.56 2.71
CA ALA A 86 -9.77 25.02 2.84
C ALA A 86 -8.58 25.63 2.07
N ALA A 87 -7.38 25.03 2.18
CA ALA A 87 -6.20 25.51 1.46
C ALA A 87 -6.38 25.49 -0.07
N LYS A 88 -6.95 24.42 -0.61
CA LYS A 88 -7.21 24.32 -2.05
C LYS A 88 -8.25 25.32 -2.52
N GLU A 89 -9.32 25.51 -1.76
CA GLU A 89 -10.34 26.53 -2.09
C GLU A 89 -9.77 27.95 -1.97
N ALA A 90 -8.92 28.23 -0.97
CA ALA A 90 -8.21 29.50 -0.85
C ALA A 90 -7.30 29.76 -2.06
N CYS A 91 -6.48 28.78 -2.47
CA CYS A 91 -5.67 28.86 -3.68
C CYS A 91 -6.54 29.09 -4.92
N ARG A 92 -7.64 28.35 -5.07
CA ARG A 92 -8.57 28.49 -6.20
C ARG A 92 -9.16 29.90 -6.29
N LYS A 93 -9.57 30.50 -5.16
CA LYS A 93 -10.09 31.87 -5.11
C LYS A 93 -9.04 32.92 -5.47
N ALA A 94 -7.79 32.71 -5.08
CA ALA A 94 -6.68 33.60 -5.44
C ALA A 94 -6.28 33.45 -6.92
N CYS A 95 -6.47 32.25 -7.50
CA CYS A 95 -5.94 31.86 -8.78
C CYS A 95 -6.96 32.01 -9.92
N THR A 96 -6.91 33.13 -10.65
CA THR A 96 -7.91 33.41 -11.70
C THR A 96 -7.77 32.59 -12.98
N HIS A 97 -6.63 31.95 -13.23
CA HIS A 97 -6.40 31.17 -14.44
C HIS A 97 -6.88 29.72 -14.36
N LEU A 98 -7.32 29.23 -13.19
CA LEU A 98 -7.91 27.88 -13.05
C LEU A 98 -9.35 27.79 -13.61
N GLY A 99 -9.94 28.94 -13.97
CA GLY A 99 -11.27 29.03 -14.59
C GLY A 99 -12.39 28.42 -13.74
N SER A 100 -13.43 27.93 -14.41
CA SER A 100 -14.60 27.27 -13.80
C SER A 100 -14.40 25.78 -13.54
N SER A 101 -13.21 25.25 -13.80
CA SER A 101 -12.92 23.81 -13.66
C SER A 101 -12.92 23.38 -12.18
N ASN A 102 -13.12 22.07 -11.93
CA ASN A 102 -12.89 21.43 -10.63
C ASN A 102 -11.38 21.36 -10.31
N GLY A 103 -10.70 22.51 -10.29
CA GLY A 103 -9.24 22.69 -10.26
C GLY A 103 -8.54 22.24 -8.96
N ARG A 104 -9.19 21.44 -8.12
CA ARG A 104 -8.58 20.89 -6.89
C ARG A 104 -7.42 19.94 -7.19
N HIS A 105 -7.44 19.29 -8.36
CA HIS A 105 -6.36 18.41 -8.82
C HIS A 105 -5.24 19.16 -9.55
N SER A 106 -5.45 20.45 -9.81
CA SER A 106 -4.42 21.39 -10.30
C SER A 106 -3.72 22.11 -9.14
N ILE A 107 -4.12 21.84 -7.89
CA ILE A 107 -3.51 22.43 -6.70
C ILE A 107 -3.02 21.30 -5.81
N MET A 108 -1.71 21.27 -5.57
CA MET A 108 -1.08 20.32 -4.67
C MET A 108 -0.58 21.05 -3.43
N ILE A 109 -0.99 20.58 -2.25
CA ILE A 109 -0.44 21.12 -1.01
C ILE A 109 0.78 20.28 -0.62
N LEU A 110 1.94 20.93 -0.65
CA LEU A 110 3.21 20.28 -0.38
C LEU A 110 3.31 19.88 1.11
N PRO A 111 3.95 18.75 1.41
CA PRO A 111 4.21 18.35 2.79
C PRO A 111 5.18 19.32 3.45
N THR A 112 4.96 19.59 4.73
CA THR A 112 5.88 20.37 5.57
C THR A 112 7.00 19.44 6.03
N ILE A 113 8.13 19.45 5.32
CA ILE A 113 9.35 18.76 5.73
C ILE A 113 10.10 19.70 6.69
N GLY A 114 9.68 19.73 7.96
CA GLY A 114 10.39 20.48 8.99
C GLY A 114 11.57 19.67 9.52
N SER A 115 12.76 20.28 9.57
CA SER A 115 13.81 19.82 10.48
C SER A 115 13.30 20.02 11.92
N THR A 116 13.62 19.06 12.79
CA THR A 116 13.15 18.98 14.18
C THR A 116 13.17 20.34 14.90
N GLY A 117 11.99 20.91 15.13
CA GLY A 117 11.79 22.06 16.04
C GLY A 117 11.20 23.33 15.43
N ALA A 118 11.23 23.52 14.11
CA ALA A 118 10.64 24.70 13.46
C ALA A 118 9.30 24.36 12.77
N SER A 119 8.26 25.15 13.05
CA SER A 119 6.99 25.06 12.34
C SER A 119 7.14 25.66 10.93
N THR A 120 7.53 24.83 9.96
CA THR A 120 7.57 25.25 8.56
C THR A 120 6.15 25.43 8.03
N ALA A 121 5.83 26.61 7.53
CA ALA A 121 4.54 26.86 6.88
C ALA A 121 4.40 25.95 5.63
N PRO A 122 3.21 25.36 5.40
CA PRO A 122 2.99 24.59 4.19
C PRO A 122 3.07 25.51 2.96
N ARG A 123 3.48 24.94 1.83
CA ARG A 123 3.45 25.61 0.52
C ARG A 123 2.48 24.89 -0.38
N ALA A 124 1.95 25.58 -1.38
CA ALA A 124 1.17 24.96 -2.43
C ALA A 124 1.83 25.14 -3.80
N LEU A 125 1.57 24.18 -4.69
CA LEU A 125 2.00 24.19 -6.07
C LEU A 125 0.74 24.17 -6.95
N ILE A 126 0.53 25.25 -7.70
CA ILE A 126 -0.52 25.37 -8.71
C ILE A 126 0.06 24.83 -10.01
N LEU A 127 -0.40 23.66 -10.40
CA LEU A 127 0.09 22.93 -11.55
C LEU A 127 -0.48 23.55 -12.84
N ARG A 128 0.35 23.66 -13.88
CA ARG A 128 -0.12 24.03 -15.21
C ARG A 128 -1.05 22.97 -15.77
N THR A 129 -0.66 21.71 -15.61
CA THR A 129 -1.43 20.55 -16.05
C THR A 129 -1.98 19.81 -14.85
N THR A 130 -3.29 19.55 -14.86
CA THR A 130 -3.95 18.74 -13.84
C THR A 130 -3.29 17.37 -13.77
N LEU A 131 -2.87 16.94 -12.58
CA LEU A 131 -2.43 15.56 -12.40
C LEU A 131 -3.61 14.64 -12.71
N SER A 132 -3.41 13.71 -13.63
CA SER A 132 -4.43 12.70 -13.93
C SER A 132 -4.87 12.05 -12.61
N GLY A 133 -6.18 11.86 -12.43
CA GLY A 133 -6.72 11.19 -11.24
C GLY A 133 -6.20 9.75 -11.08
N TYR A 134 -5.66 9.22 -12.18
CA TYR A 134 -4.93 7.96 -12.26
C TYR A 134 -3.66 8.05 -11.44
N GLN A 135 -3.69 7.42 -10.26
CA GLN A 135 -2.44 6.99 -9.64
C GLN A 135 -1.76 6.05 -10.64
N PRO A 136 -0.48 6.26 -11.01
CA PRO A 136 0.22 5.30 -11.84
C PRO A 136 0.07 3.94 -11.15
N LYS A 137 -0.68 3.02 -11.77
CA LYS A 137 -0.72 1.63 -11.31
C LYS A 137 0.74 1.21 -11.29
N TYR A 138 1.27 0.86 -10.13
CA TYR A 138 2.64 0.36 -10.06
C TYR A 138 2.64 -0.94 -10.87
N HIS A 139 3.40 -0.94 -11.97
CA HIS A 139 3.40 -2.09 -12.88
C HIS A 139 4.21 -3.25 -12.27
N SER A 140 4.96 -3.02 -11.18
CA SER A 140 5.70 -4.05 -10.47
C SER A 140 5.53 -3.99 -8.94
N ILE A 141 5.49 -5.18 -8.31
CA ILE A 141 5.55 -5.35 -6.85
C ILE A 141 6.91 -4.89 -6.30
N ARG A 142 7.95 -4.88 -7.14
CA ARG A 142 9.27 -4.33 -6.80
C ARG A 142 9.18 -2.84 -6.50
N ASP A 143 8.36 -2.09 -7.24
CA ASP A 143 8.10 -0.68 -6.95
C ASP A 143 7.36 -0.52 -5.63
N ALA A 144 6.34 -1.34 -5.36
CA ALA A 144 5.59 -1.29 -4.10
C ALA A 144 6.44 -1.65 -2.86
N VAL A 145 7.34 -2.63 -2.98
CA VAL A 145 8.23 -3.08 -1.88
C VAL A 145 9.43 -2.15 -1.72
N ALA A 146 10.06 -1.69 -2.80
CA ALA A 146 11.16 -0.72 -2.75
C ALA A 146 10.67 0.63 -2.21
N ILE A 147 9.43 1.01 -2.54
CA ILE A 147 8.74 2.13 -1.93
C ILE A 147 8.55 1.85 -0.43
N LYS A 148 7.92 0.75 0.00
CA LYS A 148 7.78 0.42 1.43
C LYS A 148 9.10 0.42 2.23
N LEU A 149 10.21 0.02 1.62
CA LEU A 149 11.55 0.08 2.25
C LEU A 149 12.16 1.49 2.26
N ALA A 150 11.93 2.31 1.23
CA ALA A 150 12.38 3.71 1.17
C ALA A 150 11.46 4.68 1.95
N GLU A 151 10.29 4.20 2.37
CA GLU A 151 9.18 4.98 2.92
C GLU A 151 9.35 5.44 4.36
N SER A 152 10.36 5.03 5.12
CA SER A 152 10.53 5.62 6.46
C SER A 152 11.13 7.04 6.43
N ASN A 153 11.81 7.45 5.33
CA ASN A 153 12.45 8.77 5.24
C ASN A 153 12.36 9.47 3.85
N ARG A 154 11.92 8.81 2.76
CA ARG A 154 11.84 9.41 1.41
C ARG A 154 10.43 9.48 0.79
N LEU A 155 9.40 9.32 1.62
CA LEU A 155 7.98 9.25 1.23
C LEU A 155 7.49 10.34 0.27
N PHE A 156 8.17 11.49 0.27
CA PHE A 156 7.85 12.66 -0.54
C PHE A 156 9.02 13.15 -1.39
N ASN A 157 9.84 12.25 -1.91
CA ASN A 157 10.78 12.63 -2.97
C ASN A 157 10.07 12.76 -4.33
N LEU A 158 8.89 13.39 -4.32
CA LEU A 158 8.31 13.92 -5.54
C LEU A 158 9.22 15.08 -5.91
N ASP A 159 10.02 14.88 -6.96
CA ASP A 159 10.91 15.92 -7.42
C ASP A 159 10.08 17.06 -7.98
N THR A 160 9.84 18.06 -7.14
CA THR A 160 9.05 19.25 -7.47
C THR A 160 9.68 20.04 -8.61
N SER A 161 10.98 19.83 -8.91
CA SER A 161 11.64 20.49 -10.02
C SER A 161 11.13 20.03 -11.39
N HIS A 162 10.56 18.83 -11.48
CA HIS A 162 9.98 18.28 -12.70
C HIS A 162 8.50 18.62 -12.90
N LEU A 163 7.84 19.19 -11.88
CA LEU A 163 6.44 19.57 -11.99
C LEU A 163 6.34 21.01 -12.50
N ASP A 164 5.76 21.16 -13.69
CA ASP A 164 5.45 22.48 -14.23
C ASP A 164 4.28 23.10 -13.46
N GLY A 165 4.58 24.19 -12.74
CA GLY A 165 3.62 24.88 -11.91
C GLY A 165 4.20 26.09 -11.21
N GLN A 166 3.34 26.75 -10.45
CA GLN A 166 3.63 27.97 -9.72
C GLN A 166 3.52 27.70 -8.21
N LEU A 167 4.59 28.00 -7.48
CA LEU A 167 4.56 27.95 -6.02
C LEU A 167 3.76 29.14 -5.47
N CYS A 168 2.94 28.86 -4.47
CA CYS A 168 2.23 29.88 -3.70
C CYS A 168 2.38 29.62 -2.20
N GLU A 169 2.41 30.73 -1.46
CA GLU A 169 2.51 30.70 -0.01
C GLU A 169 1.12 30.53 0.58
N ILE A 170 0.99 29.61 1.53
CA ILE A 170 -0.28 29.32 2.20
C ILE A 170 -0.08 29.24 3.71
N SER A 171 -1.14 29.58 4.43
CA SER A 171 -1.23 29.36 5.87
C SER A 171 -2.51 28.59 6.15
N ILE A 172 -2.42 27.55 7.00
CA ILE A 172 -3.54 26.71 7.40
C ILE A 172 -3.61 26.74 8.91
N SER A 173 -4.78 27.06 9.45
CA SER A 173 -5.04 27.03 10.89
C SER A 173 -6.30 26.22 11.18
N HIS A 174 -6.37 25.66 12.38
CA HIS A 174 -7.53 24.96 12.90
C HIS A 174 -7.88 25.59 14.24
N ASP A 175 -9.15 25.93 14.42
CA ASP A 175 -9.65 26.42 15.70
C ASP A 175 -11.08 25.92 15.95
N GLY A 176 -11.29 25.36 17.14
CA GLY A 176 -12.54 24.70 17.52
C GLY A 176 -12.99 23.65 16.50
N GLY A 177 -14.09 23.96 15.79
CA GLY A 177 -14.71 23.09 14.79
C GLY A 177 -14.50 23.53 13.33
N PHE A 178 -13.54 24.43 13.09
CA PHE A 178 -13.28 24.99 11.76
C PHE A 178 -11.80 24.90 11.39
N ALA A 179 -11.55 24.67 10.10
CA ALA A 179 -10.26 24.87 9.48
C ALA A 179 -10.33 26.10 8.58
N THR A 180 -9.32 26.95 8.62
CA THR A 180 -9.22 28.14 7.78
C THR A 180 -7.90 28.13 7.03
N ALA A 181 -7.90 28.67 5.82
CA ALA A 181 -6.69 28.83 5.05
C ALA A 181 -6.65 30.17 4.31
N VAL A 182 -5.45 30.69 4.17
CA VAL A 182 -5.12 31.88 3.39
C VAL A 182 -4.06 31.49 2.36
N ALA A 183 -4.24 31.92 1.12
CA ALA A 183 -3.29 31.71 0.04
C ALA A 183 -2.92 33.05 -0.61
N ILE A 184 -1.63 33.24 -0.87
CA ILE A 184 -1.11 34.37 -1.64
C ILE A 184 -0.55 33.82 -2.95
N VAL A 185 -1.20 34.17 -4.05
CA VAL A 185 -0.86 33.66 -5.38
C VAL A 185 -0.36 34.82 -6.25
N PRO A 186 0.83 34.71 -6.85
CA PRO A 186 1.30 35.72 -7.81
C PRO A 186 0.42 35.72 -9.05
N THR A 187 0.03 36.91 -9.49
CA THR A 187 -0.79 37.08 -10.70
C THR A 187 0.08 36.80 -11.92
N LEU A 188 -0.31 35.81 -12.70
CA LEU A 188 0.34 35.51 -13.97
C LEU A 188 -0.27 36.34 -15.09
N PRO A 189 0.53 36.77 -16.09
CA PRO A 189 -0.01 37.33 -17.32
C PRO A 189 -0.98 36.34 -17.96
N ASN A 190 -2.06 36.84 -18.57
CA ASN A 190 -3.11 36.01 -19.18
C ASN A 190 -2.59 35.03 -20.26
N SER A 191 -1.38 35.23 -20.78
CA SER A 191 -0.73 34.33 -21.74
C SER A 191 -0.44 32.93 -21.18
N TRP A 192 -0.41 32.75 -19.85
CA TRP A 192 -0.17 31.44 -19.23
C TRP A 192 -1.29 30.41 -19.46
N GLY A 193 -2.51 30.85 -19.83
CA GLY A 193 -3.66 29.97 -20.03
C GLY A 193 -4.02 29.67 -21.49
N THR A 194 -3.29 30.24 -22.46
CA THR A 194 -3.69 30.20 -23.88
C THR A 194 -2.80 29.36 -24.78
N GLU A 195 -1.73 28.75 -24.30
CA GLU A 195 -1.02 27.77 -25.13
C GLU A 195 -1.88 26.50 -25.24
N PRO A 196 -2.34 26.13 -26.45
CA PRO A 196 -3.19 24.99 -26.63
C PRO A 196 -2.38 23.73 -26.32
N THR A 197 -2.87 22.96 -25.34
CA THR A 197 -2.40 21.62 -24.97
C THR A 197 -2.37 20.63 -26.15
N ASN A 198 -2.85 21.02 -27.33
CA ASN A 198 -2.89 20.19 -28.54
C ASN A 198 -1.52 19.95 -29.18
N GLN A 199 -0.53 20.83 -28.99
CA GLN A 199 0.76 20.65 -29.68
C GLN A 199 1.60 19.50 -29.08
N TYR A 200 1.31 19.07 -27.85
CA TYR A 200 1.92 17.87 -27.25
C TYR A 200 1.14 16.57 -27.50
N MET A 201 -0.03 16.64 -28.14
CA MET A 201 -0.83 15.44 -28.47
C MET A 201 -0.57 14.94 -29.91
N GLU A 202 -0.24 15.83 -30.86
CA GLU A 202 0.08 15.42 -32.25
C GLU A 202 1.39 14.60 -32.35
N ASP A 203 2.34 14.77 -31.44
CA ASP A 203 3.54 13.92 -31.36
C ASP A 203 3.25 12.50 -30.81
N ILE A 204 2.08 12.27 -30.20
CA ILE A 204 1.70 10.97 -29.64
C ILE A 204 1.03 10.10 -30.72
N GLU A 205 0.23 10.66 -31.62
CA GLU A 205 -0.51 9.89 -32.63
C GLU A 205 0.37 9.36 -33.78
N GLY A 206 1.56 9.94 -34.01
CA GLY A 206 2.55 9.41 -34.95
C GLY A 206 3.37 8.21 -34.44
N SER A 207 3.26 7.87 -33.15
CA SER A 207 4.14 6.89 -32.48
C SER A 207 3.53 5.50 -32.27
N GLY A 208 2.30 5.26 -32.72
CA GLY A 208 1.54 4.03 -32.44
C GLY A 208 2.21 2.71 -32.91
N LEU A 209 3.04 2.74 -33.94
CA LEU A 209 3.79 1.57 -34.42
C LEU A 209 5.09 1.31 -33.63
N GLN A 210 5.68 2.33 -33.00
CA GLN A 210 6.82 2.19 -32.08
C GLN A 210 6.37 1.89 -30.65
N SER A 211 5.16 2.33 -30.26
CA SER A 211 4.55 2.00 -28.96
C SER A 211 4.40 0.48 -28.77
N ASN A 212 3.93 -0.26 -29.77
CA ASN A 212 3.77 -1.71 -29.67
C ASN A 212 5.11 -2.47 -29.53
N LYS A 213 6.19 -1.98 -30.14
CA LYS A 213 7.53 -2.56 -29.95
C LYS A 213 8.08 -2.26 -28.56
N ASN A 214 7.95 -1.03 -28.09
CA ASN A 214 8.36 -0.64 -26.74
C ASN A 214 7.54 -1.38 -25.67
N GLU A 215 6.26 -1.62 -25.91
CA GLU A 215 5.40 -2.37 -24.99
C GLU A 215 5.77 -3.86 -24.96
N LEU A 216 6.10 -4.48 -26.10
CA LEU A 216 6.57 -5.86 -26.17
C LEU A 216 7.98 -6.04 -25.56
N GLU A 217 8.88 -5.08 -25.78
CA GLU A 217 10.20 -5.04 -25.14
C GLU A 217 10.11 -4.78 -23.63
N GLN A 218 9.16 -3.96 -23.19
CA GLN A 218 8.87 -3.77 -21.76
C GLN A 218 8.25 -5.02 -21.13
N ARG A 219 7.36 -5.73 -21.84
CA ARG A 219 6.80 -7.03 -21.40
C ARG A 219 7.88 -8.10 -21.25
N THR A 220 8.74 -8.27 -22.25
CA THR A 220 9.84 -9.25 -22.19
C THR A 220 10.86 -8.93 -21.10
N ARG A 221 11.19 -7.64 -20.87
CA ARG A 221 12.03 -7.23 -19.73
C ARG A 221 11.34 -7.49 -18.39
N TYR A 222 10.03 -7.26 -18.31
CA TYR A 222 9.25 -7.50 -17.10
C TYR A 222 9.21 -9.00 -16.74
N ASP A 223 8.92 -9.88 -17.71
CA ASP A 223 8.86 -11.32 -17.49
C ASP A 223 10.21 -11.91 -17.08
N HIS A 224 11.31 -11.36 -17.62
CA HIS A 224 12.66 -11.73 -17.19
C HIS A 224 12.94 -11.31 -15.74
N THR A 225 12.54 -10.09 -15.37
CA THR A 225 12.73 -9.56 -14.01
C THR A 225 11.88 -10.32 -12.98
N VAL A 226 10.66 -10.74 -13.35
CA VAL A 226 9.82 -11.55 -12.48
C VAL A 226 10.45 -12.93 -12.24
N ALA A 227 10.97 -13.57 -13.28
CA ALA A 227 11.67 -14.84 -13.15
C ALA A 227 12.89 -14.73 -12.21
N GLU A 228 13.70 -13.67 -12.35
CA GLU A 228 14.84 -13.42 -11.46
C GLU A 228 14.43 -13.22 -10.00
N ILE A 229 13.34 -12.49 -9.74
CA ILE A 229 12.84 -12.27 -8.37
C ILE A 229 12.34 -13.58 -7.76
N VAL A 230 11.59 -14.37 -8.53
CA VAL A 230 11.10 -15.68 -8.08
C VAL A 230 12.27 -16.62 -7.80
N GLU A 231 13.28 -16.64 -8.64
CA GLU A 231 14.47 -17.47 -8.47
C GLU A 231 15.31 -17.02 -7.26
N ALA A 232 15.46 -15.71 -7.04
CA ALA A 232 16.13 -15.15 -5.87
C ALA A 232 15.40 -15.50 -4.55
N LEU A 233 14.07 -15.33 -4.51
CA LEU A 233 13.27 -15.72 -3.35
C LEU A 233 13.33 -17.24 -3.09
N HIS A 234 13.34 -18.03 -4.15
CA HIS A 234 13.47 -19.48 -4.05
C HIS A 234 14.84 -19.90 -3.49
N GLU A 235 15.91 -19.25 -3.93
CA GLU A 235 17.25 -19.51 -3.41
C GLU A 235 17.38 -19.06 -1.94
N GLU A 236 16.81 -17.90 -1.55
CA GLU A 236 16.74 -17.48 -0.14
C GLU A 236 16.04 -18.54 0.73
N CYS A 237 14.89 -19.05 0.31
CA CYS A 237 14.18 -20.11 1.02
C CYS A 237 14.99 -21.40 1.12
N ARG A 238 15.71 -21.79 0.05
CA ARG A 238 16.60 -22.96 0.05
C ARG A 238 17.74 -22.79 1.06
N GLN A 239 18.36 -21.62 1.11
CA GLN A 239 19.46 -21.33 2.03
C GLN A 239 19.01 -21.37 3.50
N GLU A 240 17.84 -20.81 3.82
CA GLU A 240 17.30 -20.88 5.19
C GLU A 240 16.89 -22.31 5.59
N LEU A 241 16.42 -23.13 4.64
CA LEU A 241 16.15 -24.55 4.87
C LEU A 241 17.44 -25.32 5.20
N LEU A 242 18.52 -25.10 4.43
CA LEU A 242 19.82 -25.73 4.65
C LEU A 242 20.39 -25.36 6.03
N LYS A 243 20.32 -24.08 6.42
CA LYS A 243 20.72 -23.64 7.77
C LYS A 243 19.92 -24.34 8.87
N SER A 244 18.62 -24.50 8.66
CA SER A 244 17.75 -25.19 9.63
C SER A 244 18.10 -26.67 9.75
N GLN A 245 18.46 -27.32 8.64
CA GLN A 245 18.92 -28.71 8.60
C GLN A 245 20.28 -28.89 9.28
N GLU A 246 21.25 -28.00 9.02
CA GLU A 246 22.54 -28.02 9.71
C GLU A 246 22.41 -27.83 11.23
N LEU A 247 21.46 -26.99 11.67
CA LEU A 247 21.18 -26.78 13.09
C LEU A 247 20.64 -28.08 13.73
N LEU A 248 19.75 -28.80 13.03
CA LEU A 248 19.22 -30.09 13.49
C LEU A 248 20.31 -31.16 13.60
N ASP A 249 21.29 -31.16 12.69
CA ASP A 249 22.38 -32.13 12.69
C ASP A 249 23.44 -31.84 13.77
N LYS A 250 23.60 -30.58 14.19
CA LYS A 250 24.67 -30.12 15.10
C LYS A 250 24.34 -30.20 16.59
N ASN A 251 23.12 -30.53 17.02
CA ASN A 251 22.76 -30.42 18.45
C ASN A 251 21.72 -31.44 18.92
N ILE A 252 22.19 -32.58 19.47
CA ILE A 252 21.31 -33.54 20.16
C ILE A 252 21.13 -33.16 21.65
N ASP A 253 22.10 -32.47 22.26
CA ASP A 253 22.17 -32.32 23.72
C ASP A 253 21.50 -31.05 24.27
N ASN A 254 21.15 -30.07 23.42
CA ASN A 254 20.55 -28.79 23.85
C ASN A 254 19.21 -28.50 23.15
N SER A 255 18.25 -29.40 23.37
CA SER A 255 17.02 -29.50 22.58
C SER A 255 16.09 -28.26 22.64
N VAL A 256 16.04 -27.52 23.76
CA VAL A 256 15.07 -26.42 23.92
C VAL A 256 15.47 -25.17 23.14
N ALA A 257 16.70 -24.69 23.31
CA ALA A 257 17.20 -23.51 22.59
C ALA A 257 17.25 -23.73 21.07
N LEU A 258 17.60 -24.96 20.66
CA LEU A 258 17.59 -25.35 19.25
C LEU A 258 16.17 -25.29 18.66
N MET A 259 15.18 -25.80 19.39
CA MET A 259 13.78 -25.79 18.93
C MET A 259 13.22 -24.37 18.78
N GLU A 260 13.62 -23.42 19.64
CA GLU A 260 13.26 -22.01 19.47
C GLU A 260 13.90 -21.38 18.22
N GLN A 261 15.18 -21.70 17.97
CA GLN A 261 15.88 -21.22 16.79
C GLN A 261 15.29 -21.79 15.49
N VAL A 262 14.95 -23.08 15.47
CA VAL A 262 14.27 -23.73 14.33
C VAL A 262 12.87 -23.14 14.12
N LYS A 263 12.09 -22.91 15.18
CA LYS A 263 10.78 -22.24 15.08
C LYS A 263 10.89 -20.84 14.47
N ALA A 264 11.85 -20.04 14.92
CA ALA A 264 12.07 -18.70 14.39
C ALA A 264 12.43 -18.72 12.89
N GLN A 265 13.20 -19.71 12.45
CA GLN A 265 13.53 -19.88 11.02
C GLN A 265 12.33 -20.34 10.20
N MET A 266 11.54 -21.27 10.73
CA MET A 266 10.32 -21.73 10.05
C MET A 266 9.32 -20.57 9.86
N THR A 267 9.16 -19.71 10.86
CA THR A 267 8.31 -18.50 10.73
C THR A 267 8.80 -17.54 9.64
N LYS A 268 10.12 -17.43 9.42
CA LYS A 268 10.65 -16.63 8.30
C LYS A 268 10.34 -17.28 6.95
N ILE A 269 10.48 -18.59 6.84
CA ILE A 269 10.15 -19.36 5.63
C ILE A 269 8.66 -19.21 5.31
N ASP A 270 7.78 -19.39 6.29
CA ASP A 270 6.32 -19.25 6.13
C ASP A 270 5.94 -17.85 5.64
N ARG A 271 6.57 -16.81 6.20
CA ARG A 271 6.35 -15.44 5.76
C ARG A 271 6.74 -15.26 4.29
N ARG A 272 7.92 -15.75 3.89
CA ARG A 272 8.38 -15.65 2.49
C ARG A 272 7.53 -16.48 1.54
N TYR A 273 7.09 -17.65 1.97
CA TYR A 273 6.20 -18.50 1.19
C TYR A 273 4.84 -17.83 0.96
N ASN A 274 4.28 -17.17 1.98
CA ASN A 274 3.04 -16.40 1.84
C ASN A 274 3.21 -15.19 0.91
N GLU A 275 4.37 -14.51 0.94
CA GLU A 275 4.73 -13.46 -0.02
C GLU A 275 4.73 -14.02 -1.47
N LEU A 276 5.30 -15.22 -1.67
CA LEU A 276 5.33 -15.91 -2.96
C LEU A 276 3.92 -16.34 -3.41
N LYS A 277 3.11 -16.93 -2.52
CA LYS A 277 1.75 -17.39 -2.82
C LYS A 277 0.84 -16.22 -3.20
N HIS A 278 0.97 -15.10 -2.51
CA HIS A 278 0.28 -13.86 -2.88
C HIS A 278 0.73 -13.34 -4.25
N PHE A 279 2.03 -13.42 -4.55
CA PHE A 279 2.57 -13.07 -5.87
C PHE A 279 1.95 -13.92 -6.99
N VAL A 280 1.88 -15.25 -6.81
CA VAL A 280 1.25 -16.17 -7.79
C VAL A 280 -0.22 -15.83 -8.02
N LYS A 281 -0.98 -15.60 -6.95
CA LYS A 281 -2.41 -15.28 -7.03
C LYS A 281 -2.67 -13.97 -7.78
N LEU A 282 -1.79 -12.98 -7.63
CA LEU A 282 -1.88 -11.73 -8.39
C LEU A 282 -1.61 -11.91 -9.88
N GLN A 283 -0.73 -12.84 -10.26
CA GLN A 283 -0.52 -13.19 -11.67
C GLN A 283 -1.74 -13.92 -12.25
N GLU A 284 -2.29 -14.90 -11.53
CA GLU A 284 -3.51 -15.62 -11.96
C GLU A 284 -4.67 -14.66 -12.25
N ASN A 285 -4.90 -13.69 -11.37
CA ASN A 285 -5.97 -12.70 -11.53
C ASN A 285 -5.74 -11.74 -12.72
N ARG A 286 -4.48 -11.54 -13.11
CA ARG A 286 -4.14 -10.73 -14.29
C ARG A 286 -4.41 -11.50 -15.58
N ASP A 287 -4.01 -12.78 -15.62
CA ASP A 287 -4.22 -13.64 -16.79
C ASP A 287 -5.72 -13.88 -17.06
N VAL A 288 -6.55 -13.94 -16.00
CA VAL A 288 -8.02 -14.02 -16.13
C VAL A 288 -8.64 -12.75 -16.72
N ALA A 289 -8.01 -11.59 -16.54
CA ALA A 289 -8.48 -10.32 -17.11
C ALA A 289 -8.08 -10.12 -18.59
N GLU A 290 -7.11 -10.91 -19.09
CA GLU A 290 -6.54 -10.77 -20.45
C GLU A 290 -6.84 -11.97 -21.37
N VAL A 291 -7.90 -12.75 -21.10
CA VAL A 291 -8.28 -13.94 -21.89
C VAL A 291 -8.84 -13.55 -23.27
N SER A 292 -7.94 -13.34 -24.24
CA SER A 292 -8.26 -13.48 -25.67
C SER A 292 -7.11 -14.04 -26.53
N HIS A 293 -6.04 -14.58 -25.94
CA HIS A 293 -5.00 -15.28 -26.70
C HIS A 293 -4.58 -16.56 -25.98
N GLU A 294 -4.97 -17.70 -26.55
CA GLU A 294 -5.01 -19.00 -25.86
C GLU A 294 -3.71 -19.82 -25.92
N ASP A 295 -2.65 -19.34 -26.59
CA ASP A 295 -1.56 -20.24 -27.03
C ASP A 295 -0.18 -20.04 -26.39
N CYS A 296 -0.05 -19.32 -25.27
CA CYS A 296 1.20 -19.34 -24.49
C CYS A 296 0.93 -19.46 -22.99
N ARG A 297 0.42 -20.62 -22.57
CA ARG A 297 0.52 -21.05 -21.17
C ARG A 297 2.00 -21.29 -20.85
N ASP A 298 2.62 -20.29 -20.23
CA ASP A 298 4.04 -20.26 -19.93
C ASP A 298 4.41 -21.45 -19.01
N GLN A 299 5.33 -22.32 -19.46
CA GLN A 299 5.83 -23.48 -18.70
C GLN A 299 6.37 -23.09 -17.32
N ARG A 300 6.72 -21.82 -17.13
CA ARG A 300 7.23 -21.24 -15.87
C ARG A 300 6.15 -21.14 -14.81
N TYR A 301 4.94 -20.74 -15.17
CA TYR A 301 3.80 -20.68 -14.26
C TYR A 301 3.44 -22.08 -13.72
N ILE A 302 3.50 -23.10 -14.59
CA ILE A 302 3.29 -24.50 -14.22
C ILE A 302 4.35 -24.97 -13.21
N ARG A 303 5.63 -24.61 -13.40
CA ARG A 303 6.71 -24.95 -12.47
C ARG A 303 6.51 -24.29 -11.10
N LEU A 304 6.04 -23.05 -11.07
CA LEU A 304 5.80 -22.31 -9.83
C LEU A 304 4.64 -22.92 -9.03
N LYS A 305 3.54 -23.25 -9.71
CA LYS A 305 2.39 -23.95 -9.10
C LYS A 305 2.78 -25.32 -8.55
N HIS A 306 3.60 -26.08 -9.30
CA HIS A 306 4.11 -27.36 -8.86
C HIS A 306 5.02 -27.24 -7.63
N PHE A 307 5.86 -26.20 -7.56
CA PHE A 307 6.70 -25.94 -6.39
C PHE A 307 5.88 -25.59 -5.14
N VAL A 308 4.89 -24.71 -5.27
CA VAL A 308 3.96 -24.36 -4.19
C VAL A 308 3.31 -25.62 -3.62
N GLN A 309 2.84 -26.52 -4.50
CA GLN A 309 2.26 -27.81 -4.12
C GLN A 309 3.26 -28.73 -3.42
N LEU A 310 4.52 -28.79 -3.88
CA LEU A 310 5.57 -29.59 -3.25
C LEU A 310 5.90 -29.13 -1.83
N GLN A 311 5.86 -27.82 -1.57
CA GLN A 311 6.07 -27.29 -0.22
C GLN A 311 4.91 -27.63 0.72
N GLU A 312 3.66 -27.46 0.28
CA GLU A 312 2.48 -27.86 1.07
C GLU A 312 2.52 -29.36 1.42
N ASN A 313 2.99 -30.20 0.50
CA ASN A 313 3.15 -31.63 0.75
C ASN A 313 4.29 -31.94 1.73
N ARG A 314 5.38 -31.15 1.72
CA ARG A 314 6.50 -31.29 2.66
C ARG A 314 6.14 -30.85 4.08
N GLU A 315 5.39 -29.77 4.24
CA GLU A 315 4.86 -29.34 5.54
C GLU A 315 4.00 -30.43 6.17
N LYS A 316 3.09 -31.04 5.38
CA LYS A 316 2.28 -32.17 5.82
C LYS A 316 3.14 -33.37 6.27
N ALA A 317 4.14 -33.75 5.47
CA ALA A 317 5.03 -34.85 5.82
C ALA A 317 5.89 -34.57 7.07
N PHE A 318 6.29 -33.32 7.30
CA PHE A 318 7.02 -32.92 8.50
C PHE A 318 6.15 -33.00 9.76
N LEU A 319 4.90 -32.53 9.68
CA LEU A 319 3.93 -32.64 10.76
C LEU A 319 3.66 -34.11 11.12
N ASP A 320 3.52 -34.98 10.12
CA ASP A 320 3.32 -36.42 10.32
C ASP A 320 4.53 -37.10 10.99
N GLN A 321 5.76 -36.77 10.58
CA GLN A 321 6.98 -37.30 11.22
C GLN A 321 7.14 -36.83 12.66
N THR A 322 6.76 -35.58 12.95
CA THR A 322 6.83 -35.01 14.30
C THR A 322 5.80 -35.68 15.22
N ALA A 323 4.58 -35.88 14.72
CA ALA A 323 3.54 -36.64 15.41
C ALA A 323 3.97 -38.10 15.67
N PHE A 324 4.60 -38.75 14.70
CA PHE A 324 5.10 -40.12 14.85
C PHE A 324 6.22 -40.23 15.91
N ARG A 325 7.13 -39.24 15.96
CA ARG A 325 8.19 -39.17 16.99
C ARG A 325 7.60 -38.94 18.39
N GLU A 326 6.57 -38.11 18.53
CA GLU A 326 5.86 -37.92 19.80
C GLU A 326 5.17 -39.21 20.26
N VAL A 327 4.43 -39.89 19.37
CA VAL A 327 3.73 -41.15 19.69
C VAL A 327 4.71 -42.28 20.06
N SER A 328 5.88 -42.33 19.41
CA SER A 328 6.90 -43.35 19.74
C SER A 328 7.60 -43.11 21.08
N LYS A 329 7.69 -41.86 21.56
CA LYS A 329 8.14 -41.57 22.94
C LYS A 329 7.13 -42.09 23.97
N PHE A 330 5.83 -41.96 23.72
CA PHE A 330 4.79 -42.52 24.58
C PHE A 330 4.79 -44.06 24.63
N ARG A 331 5.17 -44.74 23.54
CA ARG A 331 5.29 -46.20 23.52
C ARG A 331 6.52 -46.76 24.24
N LYS A 332 7.56 -45.95 24.45
CA LYS A 332 8.79 -46.36 25.16
C LYS A 332 8.83 -45.95 26.64
N ALA A 333 7.82 -45.26 27.13
CA ALA A 333 7.68 -45.05 28.56
C ALA A 333 7.52 -46.43 29.25
N PRO A 334 8.35 -46.78 30.25
CA PRO A 334 8.18 -48.02 30.98
C PRO A 334 6.76 -48.05 31.55
N GLN A 335 6.03 -49.13 31.31
CA GLN A 335 4.73 -49.31 31.93
C GLN A 335 4.91 -49.13 33.44
N PRO A 336 4.16 -48.22 34.09
CA PRO A 336 4.21 -48.12 35.53
C PRO A 336 3.89 -49.49 36.10
N ALA A 337 4.72 -49.95 37.03
CA ALA A 337 4.48 -51.20 37.74
C ALA A 337 3.03 -51.24 38.19
N ARG A 338 2.34 -52.34 37.86
CA ARG A 338 0.95 -52.57 38.23
C ARG A 338 0.84 -52.57 39.76
N ASP A 339 0.50 -51.43 40.34
CA ASP A 339 -0.17 -51.40 41.62
C ASP A 339 -1.67 -51.60 41.37
N GLU A 340 -2.11 -52.83 41.66
CA GLU A 340 -3.51 -53.19 41.74
C GLU A 340 -4.16 -52.43 42.90
N SER A 341 -4.66 -51.23 42.63
CA SER A 341 -5.73 -50.66 43.45
C SER A 341 -6.78 -50.00 42.57
N ALA A 342 -8.00 -50.42 42.80
CA ALA A 342 -9.17 -50.16 41.98
C ALA A 342 -9.42 -48.66 41.77
N LEU A 343 -9.27 -48.20 40.54
CA LEU A 343 -9.90 -46.97 40.06
C LEU A 343 -10.82 -47.29 38.88
N SER A 344 -12.00 -46.73 39.00
CA SER A 344 -13.26 -47.11 38.38
C SER A 344 -13.26 -46.99 36.86
N TYR A 345 -13.84 -48.00 36.21
CA TYR A 345 -14.12 -48.09 34.77
C TYR A 345 -15.03 -46.96 34.22
N LEU A 346 -15.51 -46.06 35.09
CA LEU A 346 -16.42 -44.95 34.75
C LEU A 346 -15.73 -43.68 34.24
N ASP A 347 -14.42 -43.49 34.44
CA ASP A 347 -13.77 -42.24 34.00
C ASP A 347 -13.29 -42.27 32.54
N ILE A 348 -13.09 -43.46 31.96
CA ILE A 348 -12.65 -43.60 30.56
C ILE A 348 -13.80 -43.35 29.56
N GLN A 349 -15.07 -43.55 29.97
CA GLN A 349 -16.21 -43.24 29.10
C GLN A 349 -16.57 -41.75 29.05
N ARG A 350 -16.11 -40.94 30.01
CA ARG A 350 -16.40 -39.50 30.02
C ARG A 350 -15.55 -38.69 29.04
N ILE A 351 -14.36 -39.19 28.70
CA ILE A 351 -13.45 -38.51 27.74
C ILE A 351 -13.82 -38.84 26.28
N LYS A 352 -14.48 -39.96 26.01
CA LYS A 352 -14.93 -40.32 24.65
C LYS A 352 -16.19 -39.58 24.17
N GLY A 353 -16.88 -38.85 25.05
CA GLY A 353 -18.11 -38.11 24.71
C GLY A 353 -17.92 -36.65 24.29
N LEU A 354 -16.70 -36.13 24.21
CA LEU A 354 -16.42 -34.71 23.93
C LEU A 354 -15.97 -34.40 22.48
N TYR A 355 -15.79 -35.42 21.64
CA TYR A 355 -15.62 -35.23 20.20
C TYR A 355 -16.86 -35.77 19.49
N GLY A 356 -17.80 -34.87 19.24
CA GLY A 356 -18.97 -35.14 18.40
C GLY A 356 -18.51 -35.48 16.99
N GLU A 357 -18.96 -36.64 16.50
CA GLU A 357 -19.11 -36.91 15.09
C GLU A 357 -20.36 -36.15 14.60
N GLU A 358 -20.16 -35.11 13.79
CA GLU A 358 -21.20 -34.64 12.87
C GLU A 358 -21.12 -35.50 11.60
N GLN A 359 -22.22 -36.19 11.30
CA GLN A 359 -22.54 -36.74 9.98
C GLN A 359 -23.23 -35.66 9.14
#